data_AF-A0A9P3JPE8-F1
#
_entry.id   AF-A0A9P3JPE8-F1
#
_cell.length_a   1.000
_cell.length_b   1.000
_cell.length_c   1.000
_cell.angle_alpha   90.00
_cell.angle_beta   90.00
_cell.angle_gamma   90.00
#
_symmetry.space_group_name_H-M   'P 1'
#
loop_
_entity.id
_entity.type
_entity.pdbx_description
1 polymer ?
#
loop_
_entity_poly.entity_id
_entity_poly.type
_entity_poly.pdbx_seq_one_letter_code
_entity_poly.pdbx_strand_id
1 'polypeptide(L)'
;MDVPAYCTLQELLIQEAHDSNFSSHYGIDKTAKLQSRNYYWPYLPTDVQQYVTSCAACQCMKSSRLRPAGLLQPLEPPSRSWQQMMMDFVTGLPTGSSSNNAILVVVDRLTKMAHFAACKTTITAEQTTKLLLTNIMRLPGIPSAIISDRDPRFTSNFWTKTWQQYGTRLHLSTAYHPQSDGQIERTNQTMEQLIRTTCIDIAQWEDSLPLIDFAYNNTPSATTTQSPFFLNYGIDPTTPLSPPIENPAPRSQQFVENLRQSQQKAVDAILKANQRAKQQADRRRRDLTLTPGQLVVLDTINLGIPLPNKMRPRFCGPFRIIHMVTPVTAQL
;
A
#
# COMPACT_ATOMS: atom_id res chain seq x y z
N MET A 1 40.83 -42.57 -37.42
CA MET A 1 41.56 -42.06 -38.60
C MET A 1 42.25 -40.80 -38.15
N ASP A 2 43.58 -40.74 -38.16
CA ASP A 2 44.31 -39.54 -37.75
C ASP A 2 44.08 -38.42 -38.77
N VAL A 3 43.46 -37.33 -38.31
CA VAL A 3 43.13 -36.16 -39.14
C VAL A 3 44.35 -35.22 -39.12
N PRO A 4 44.95 -34.87 -40.28
CA PRO A 4 46.09 -33.94 -40.31
C PRO A 4 45.69 -32.53 -39.86
N ALA A 5 46.58 -31.85 -39.13
CA ALA A 5 46.39 -30.51 -38.56
C ALA A 5 46.48 -29.39 -39.62
N TYR A 6 45.63 -29.42 -40.64
CA TYR A 6 45.32 -28.25 -41.46
C TYR A 6 44.03 -27.64 -40.94
N CYS A 7 44.11 -26.38 -40.50
CA CYS A 7 43.11 -25.62 -39.74
C CYS A 7 41.66 -25.67 -40.29
N THR A 8 41.44 -26.11 -41.53
CA THR A 8 40.15 -26.12 -42.21
C THR A 8 39.32 -27.40 -42.02
N LEU A 9 39.93 -28.58 -41.96
CA LEU A 9 39.16 -29.83 -41.92
C LEU A 9 38.54 -30.09 -40.54
N GLN A 10 39.28 -29.81 -39.47
CA GLN A 10 38.77 -29.93 -38.10
C GLN A 10 37.60 -28.97 -37.86
N GLU A 11 37.73 -27.71 -38.29
CA GLU A 11 36.63 -26.73 -38.22
C GLU A 11 35.40 -27.17 -39.02
N LEU A 12 35.56 -27.66 -40.26
CA LEU A 12 34.44 -28.17 -41.06
C LEU A 12 33.74 -29.34 -40.39
N LEU A 13 34.48 -30.25 -39.76
CA LEU A 13 33.91 -31.35 -39.01
C LEU A 13 33.13 -30.86 -37.78
N ILE A 14 33.64 -29.84 -37.08
CA ILE A 14 32.95 -29.24 -35.91
C ILE A 14 31.69 -28.50 -36.37
N GLN A 15 31.79 -27.77 -37.47
CA GLN A 15 30.66 -27.12 -38.12
C GLN A 15 29.56 -28.13 -38.46
N GLU A 16 29.89 -29.23 -39.13
CA GLU A 16 28.90 -30.26 -39.45
C GLU A 16 28.29 -30.90 -38.19
N ALA A 17 29.10 -31.14 -37.17
CA ALA A 17 28.65 -31.72 -35.90
C ALA A 17 27.86 -30.73 -35.00
N HIS A 18 27.89 -29.43 -35.29
CA HIS A 18 27.22 -28.39 -34.49
C HIS A 18 26.06 -27.74 -35.24
N ASP A 19 26.28 -27.28 -36.47
CA ASP A 19 25.37 -26.44 -37.26
C ASP A 19 24.38 -27.25 -38.10
N SER A 20 24.66 -28.53 -38.38
CA SER A 20 23.77 -29.33 -39.23
C SER A 20 22.38 -29.49 -38.62
N ASN A 21 21.37 -29.60 -39.49
CA ASN A 21 19.99 -29.89 -39.06
C ASN A 21 19.89 -31.21 -38.27
N PHE A 22 20.81 -32.14 -38.50
CA PHE A 22 20.88 -33.42 -37.81
C PHE A 22 21.53 -33.32 -36.41
N SER A 23 22.20 -32.20 -36.10
CA SER A 23 22.94 -31.99 -34.84
C SER A 23 22.50 -30.76 -34.03
N SER A 24 21.65 -29.89 -34.58
CA SER A 24 20.80 -28.90 -33.88
C SER A 24 21.47 -28.06 -32.78
N HIS A 25 22.63 -27.45 -33.05
CA HIS A 25 23.29 -26.47 -32.17
C HIS A 25 23.38 -26.88 -30.69
N TYR A 26 23.66 -28.16 -30.39
CA TYR A 26 23.79 -28.60 -29.01
C TYR A 26 24.97 -27.93 -28.27
N GLY A 27 24.98 -28.05 -26.94
CA GLY A 27 26.07 -27.52 -26.11
C GLY A 27 27.37 -28.32 -26.28
N ILE A 28 28.47 -27.73 -25.80
CA ILE A 28 29.86 -28.22 -25.94
C ILE A 28 29.97 -29.73 -25.69
N ASP A 29 29.50 -30.21 -24.54
CA ASP A 29 29.62 -31.63 -24.16
C ASP A 29 28.94 -32.59 -25.14
N LYS A 30 27.78 -32.20 -25.68
CA LYS A 30 27.02 -33.03 -26.61
C LYS A 30 27.68 -33.04 -27.99
N THR A 31 28.14 -31.88 -28.46
CA THR A 31 28.87 -31.76 -29.73
C THR A 31 30.19 -32.55 -29.67
N ALA A 32 30.97 -32.41 -28.60
CA ALA A 32 32.22 -33.15 -28.42
C ALA A 32 31.99 -34.67 -28.40
N LYS A 33 30.96 -35.14 -27.68
CA LYS A 33 30.58 -36.57 -27.64
C LYS A 33 30.10 -37.11 -28.97
N LEU A 34 29.40 -36.31 -29.78
CA LEU A 34 28.96 -36.72 -31.10
C LEU A 34 30.16 -36.91 -32.03
N GLN A 35 31.11 -35.98 -31.95
CA GLN A 35 32.28 -35.92 -32.80
C GLN A 35 33.31 -37.00 -32.46
N SER A 36 33.47 -37.29 -31.16
CA SER A 36 34.37 -38.34 -30.65
C SER A 36 33.97 -39.77 -31.04
N ARG A 37 32.80 -39.97 -31.66
CA ARG A 37 32.37 -41.30 -32.16
C ARG A 37 33.20 -41.77 -33.33
N ASN A 38 33.53 -40.84 -34.23
CA ASN A 38 34.12 -41.15 -35.53
C ASN A 38 35.50 -40.51 -35.70
N TYR A 39 35.79 -39.46 -34.95
CA TYR A 39 37.01 -38.67 -35.11
C TYR A 39 37.71 -38.45 -33.78
N TYR A 40 39.02 -38.31 -33.84
CA TYR A 40 39.87 -38.01 -32.70
C TYR A 40 41.01 -37.11 -33.13
N TRP A 41 41.31 -36.11 -32.31
CA TRP A 41 42.57 -35.38 -32.32
C TRP A 41 42.82 -34.80 -30.92
N PRO A 42 44.08 -34.50 -30.55
CA PRO A 42 44.45 -34.15 -29.18
C PRO A 42 43.67 -32.99 -28.55
N TYR A 43 43.24 -32.02 -29.37
CA TYR A 43 42.57 -30.80 -28.91
C TYR A 43 41.07 -30.75 -29.23
N LEU A 44 40.44 -31.88 -29.62
CA LEU A 44 39.02 -31.93 -30.00
C LEU A 44 38.08 -31.25 -29.00
N PRO A 45 38.17 -31.51 -27.68
CA PRO A 45 37.29 -30.82 -26.72
C PRO A 45 37.49 -29.31 -26.71
N THR A 46 38.74 -28.85 -26.84
CA THR A 46 39.11 -27.44 -26.84
C THR A 46 38.61 -26.74 -28.11
N ASP A 47 38.79 -27.36 -29.26
CA ASP A 47 38.36 -26.80 -30.56
C ASP A 47 36.83 -26.75 -30.65
N VAL A 48 36.13 -27.79 -30.16
CA VAL A 48 34.67 -27.79 -30.05
C VAL A 48 34.20 -26.69 -29.11
N GLN A 49 34.84 -26.51 -27.96
CA GLN A 49 34.51 -25.44 -27.03
C GLN A 49 34.69 -24.07 -27.70
N GLN A 50 35.81 -23.84 -28.38
CA GLN A 50 36.09 -22.59 -29.07
C GLN A 50 35.03 -22.30 -30.15
N TYR A 51 34.71 -23.30 -30.98
CA TYR A 51 33.70 -23.16 -32.03
C TYR A 51 32.29 -22.87 -31.49
N VAL A 52 31.82 -23.68 -30.52
CA VAL A 52 30.47 -23.53 -29.95
C VAL A 52 30.34 -22.22 -29.18
N THR A 53 31.40 -21.76 -28.51
CA THR A 53 31.39 -20.47 -27.81
C THR A 53 31.45 -19.28 -28.76
N SER A 54 31.99 -19.41 -29.98
CA SER A 54 31.98 -18.38 -31.03
C SER A 54 30.77 -18.44 -31.96
N CYS A 55 29.94 -19.48 -31.91
CA CYS A 55 28.77 -19.63 -32.78
C CYS A 55 27.74 -18.50 -32.55
N ALA A 56 27.56 -17.64 -33.55
CA ALA A 56 26.66 -16.48 -33.47
C ALA A 56 25.20 -16.87 -33.18
N ALA A 57 24.70 -17.94 -33.81
CA ALA A 57 23.34 -18.43 -33.55
C ALA A 57 23.15 -18.87 -32.09
N CYS A 58 24.14 -19.57 -31.52
CA CYS A 58 24.13 -19.95 -30.11
C CYS A 58 24.23 -18.75 -29.17
N GLN A 59 25.08 -17.77 -29.48
CA GLN A 59 25.24 -16.56 -28.66
C GLN A 59 23.96 -15.70 -28.64
N CYS A 60 23.24 -15.64 -29.76
CA CYS A 60 22.02 -14.84 -29.87
C CYS A 60 20.78 -15.55 -29.31
N MET A 61 20.66 -16.87 -29.45
CA MET A 61 19.41 -17.60 -29.16
C MET A 61 19.41 -18.34 -27.82
N LYS A 62 20.58 -18.77 -27.30
CA LYS A 62 20.62 -19.50 -26.04
C LYS A 62 20.52 -18.55 -24.85
N SER A 63 19.78 -18.95 -23.83
CA SER A 63 19.74 -18.21 -22.58
C SER A 63 21.13 -18.16 -21.94
N SER A 64 21.56 -16.95 -21.60
CA SER A 64 22.80 -16.76 -20.84
C SER A 64 22.66 -17.41 -19.47
N ARG A 65 23.69 -18.16 -19.07
CA ARG A 65 23.82 -18.70 -17.71
C ARG A 65 24.68 -17.80 -16.81
N LEU A 66 25.14 -16.66 -17.33
CA LEU A 66 25.88 -15.69 -16.53
C LEU A 66 24.94 -15.07 -15.49
N ARG A 67 25.50 -14.64 -14.37
CA ARG A 67 24.78 -13.76 -13.44
C ARG A 67 24.35 -12.50 -14.21
N PRO A 68 23.16 -11.93 -13.94
CA PRO A 68 22.71 -10.70 -14.59
C PRO A 68 23.80 -9.64 -14.56
N ALA A 69 24.07 -9.02 -15.71
CA ALA A 69 25.03 -7.94 -15.80
C ALA A 69 24.45 -6.66 -15.17
N GLY A 70 25.32 -5.85 -14.55
CA GLY A 70 24.94 -4.63 -13.85
C GLY A 70 24.92 -4.79 -12.34
N LEU A 71 25.68 -3.95 -11.64
CA LEU A 71 25.59 -3.85 -10.18
C LEU A 71 24.33 -3.09 -9.80
N LEU A 72 23.71 -3.53 -8.71
CA LEU A 72 22.53 -2.88 -8.14
C LEU A 72 22.89 -1.44 -7.74
N GLN A 73 22.25 -0.43 -8.32
CA GLN A 73 22.46 0.98 -7.95
C GLN A 73 21.33 1.44 -7.01
N PRO A 74 21.56 1.54 -5.68
CA PRO A 74 20.58 2.01 -4.72
C PRO A 74 20.10 3.42 -5.03
N LEU A 75 18.78 3.56 -5.22
CA LEU A 75 18.12 4.85 -5.19
C LEU A 75 18.27 5.48 -3.81
N GLU A 76 18.69 6.73 -3.76
CA GLU A 76 18.77 7.47 -2.50
C GLU A 76 17.40 7.47 -1.79
N PRO A 77 17.40 7.25 -0.46
CA PRO A 77 16.18 7.33 0.33
C PRO A 77 15.70 8.79 0.39
N PRO A 78 14.38 9.04 0.43
CA PRO A 78 13.86 10.38 0.67
C PRO A 78 14.25 10.91 2.05
N SER A 79 14.21 12.23 2.25
CA SER A 79 14.60 12.88 3.50
C SER A 79 13.44 13.09 4.49
N ARG A 80 12.19 12.99 4.03
CA ARG A 80 10.98 13.07 4.88
C ARG A 80 9.97 11.99 4.52
N SER A 81 9.13 11.61 5.50
CA SER A 81 8.02 10.69 5.27
C SER A 81 7.07 11.26 4.22
N TRP A 82 6.54 10.37 3.38
CA TRP A 82 5.61 10.67 2.29
C TRP A 82 6.13 11.65 1.23
N GLN A 83 7.45 11.90 1.19
CA GLN A 83 8.05 12.69 0.13
C GLN A 83 7.96 11.97 -1.22
N GLN A 84 8.15 10.66 -1.21
CA GLN A 84 8.09 9.81 -2.38
C GLN A 84 7.33 8.54 -1.99
N MET A 85 6.34 8.19 -2.82
CA MET A 85 5.56 6.97 -2.61
C MET A 85 5.69 6.03 -3.80
N MET A 86 5.62 4.74 -3.53
CA MET A 86 5.49 3.69 -4.52
C MET A 86 4.03 3.23 -4.62
N MET A 87 3.58 2.86 -5.81
CA MET A 87 2.22 2.42 -6.05
C MET A 87 2.17 1.21 -6.99
N ASP A 88 1.25 0.30 -6.71
CA ASP A 88 1.01 -0.89 -7.53
C ASP A 88 -0.44 -1.37 -7.38
N PHE A 89 -0.94 -2.08 -8.40
CA PHE A 89 -2.24 -2.73 -8.37
C PHE A 89 -2.09 -4.25 -8.23
N VAL A 90 -2.51 -4.77 -7.10
CA VAL A 90 -2.70 -6.22 -6.92
C VAL A 90 -4.07 -6.60 -7.49
N THR A 91 -4.11 -7.46 -8.49
CA THR A 91 -5.33 -7.89 -9.19
C THR A 91 -5.53 -9.41 -9.10
N GLY A 92 -6.67 -9.92 -9.55
CA GLY A 92 -6.97 -11.36 -9.50
C GLY A 92 -7.47 -11.85 -8.13
N LEU A 93 -7.92 -10.93 -7.27
CA LEU A 93 -8.56 -11.27 -6.00
C LEU A 93 -10.01 -11.72 -6.24
N PRO A 94 -10.57 -12.59 -5.37
CA PRO A 94 -11.99 -12.91 -5.40
C PRO A 94 -12.81 -11.64 -5.17
N THR A 95 -14.06 -11.65 -5.67
CA THR A 95 -14.98 -10.53 -5.49
C THR A 95 -15.29 -10.32 -4.00
N GLY A 96 -14.90 -9.17 -3.45
CA GLY A 96 -15.14 -8.76 -2.07
C GLY A 96 -16.56 -8.25 -1.81
N SER A 97 -16.81 -7.85 -0.55
CA SER A 97 -18.11 -7.42 -0.04
C SER A 97 -18.74 -6.27 -0.84
N SER A 98 -17.93 -5.31 -1.33
CA SER A 98 -18.41 -4.18 -2.16
C SER A 98 -18.20 -4.41 -3.66
N SER A 99 -18.08 -5.66 -4.08
CA SER A 99 -17.74 -6.04 -5.46
C SER A 99 -16.37 -5.53 -5.94
N ASN A 100 -15.44 -5.30 -5.01
CA ASN A 100 -14.04 -5.00 -5.34
C ASN A 100 -13.29 -6.30 -5.65
N ASN A 101 -12.28 -6.23 -6.54
CA ASN A 101 -11.53 -7.40 -7.02
C ASN A 101 -10.04 -7.06 -7.28
N ALA A 102 -9.58 -5.92 -6.77
CA ALA A 102 -8.21 -5.46 -6.81
C ALA A 102 -7.90 -4.62 -5.57
N ILE A 103 -6.62 -4.46 -5.25
CA ILE A 103 -6.11 -3.58 -4.21
C ILE A 103 -5.14 -2.60 -4.84
N LEU A 104 -5.31 -1.31 -4.56
CA LEU A 104 -4.27 -0.31 -4.75
C LEU A 104 -3.36 -0.33 -3.52
N VAL A 105 -2.11 -0.70 -3.73
CA VAL A 105 -1.07 -0.69 -2.70
C VAL A 105 -0.28 0.59 -2.84
N VAL A 106 -0.12 1.33 -1.74
CA VAL A 106 0.66 2.57 -1.70
C VAL A 106 1.64 2.51 -0.55
N VAL A 107 2.92 2.76 -0.82
CA VAL A 107 4.00 2.58 0.17
C VAL A 107 4.87 3.82 0.24
N ASP A 108 5.07 4.38 1.43
CA ASP A 108 6.08 5.41 1.65
C ASP A 108 7.49 4.82 1.53
N ARG A 109 8.34 5.44 0.70
CA ARG A 109 9.69 4.93 0.47
C ARG A 109 10.59 5.00 1.70
N LEU A 110 10.37 5.97 2.59
CA LEU A 110 11.22 6.17 3.76
C LEU A 110 10.81 5.27 4.92
N THR A 111 9.60 5.46 5.44
CA THR A 111 9.09 4.79 6.65
C THR A 111 8.64 3.36 6.40
N LYS A 112 8.46 2.99 5.12
CA LYS A 112 7.84 1.72 4.69
C LYS A 112 6.37 1.59 5.07
N MET A 113 5.73 2.68 5.50
CA MET A 113 4.30 2.69 5.80
C MET A 113 3.52 2.39 4.52
N ALA A 114 2.67 1.38 4.58
CA ALA A 114 1.81 0.99 3.47
C ALA A 114 0.38 1.41 3.76
N HIS A 115 -0.41 1.55 2.70
CA HIS A 115 -1.86 1.63 2.74
C HIS A 115 -2.43 0.74 1.64
N PHE A 116 -3.47 -0.01 2.01
CA PHE A 116 -4.14 -0.96 1.12
C PHE A 116 -5.57 -0.48 0.89
N ALA A 117 -5.89 -0.06 -0.34
CA ALA A 117 -7.21 0.45 -0.68
C ALA A 117 -7.90 -0.49 -1.67
N ALA A 118 -9.03 -1.09 -1.28
CA ALA A 118 -9.84 -1.91 -2.16
C ALA A 118 -10.37 -1.10 -3.36
N CYS A 119 -10.33 -1.71 -4.54
CA CYS A 119 -10.84 -1.14 -5.78
C CYS A 119 -11.27 -2.21 -6.77
N LYS A 120 -11.81 -1.77 -7.91
CA LYS A 120 -12.13 -2.64 -9.04
C LYS A 120 -10.97 -2.67 -10.03
N THR A 121 -10.76 -3.79 -10.71
CA THR A 121 -9.85 -3.89 -11.86
C THR A 121 -10.21 -2.89 -12.97
N THR A 122 -11.47 -2.47 -13.04
CA THR A 122 -12.00 -1.48 -13.98
C THR A 122 -11.86 -0.03 -13.50
N ILE A 123 -11.21 0.23 -12.35
CA ILE A 123 -11.03 1.58 -11.81
C ILE A 123 -10.31 2.48 -12.82
N THR A 124 -10.85 3.68 -13.06
CA THR A 124 -10.23 4.65 -13.96
C THR A 124 -9.12 5.44 -13.27
N ALA A 125 -8.21 6.06 -14.02
CA ALA A 125 -7.18 6.93 -13.46
C ALA A 125 -7.75 8.08 -12.60
N GLU A 126 -8.93 8.60 -12.96
CA GLU A 126 -9.66 9.61 -12.19
C GLU A 126 -10.15 9.06 -10.86
N GLN A 127 -10.77 7.88 -10.87
CA GLN A 127 -11.23 7.21 -9.66
C GLN A 127 -10.06 6.83 -8.75
N THR A 128 -8.93 6.37 -9.31
CA THR A 128 -7.68 6.10 -8.59
C THR A 128 -7.15 7.37 -7.93
N THR A 129 -7.17 8.51 -8.63
CA THR A 129 -6.75 9.80 -8.06
C THR A 129 -7.65 10.18 -6.89
N LYS A 130 -8.97 10.04 -7.02
CA LYS A 130 -9.91 10.28 -5.93
C LYS A 130 -9.66 9.35 -4.73
N LEU A 131 -9.37 8.07 -5.00
CA LEU A 131 -9.06 7.07 -3.98
C LEU A 131 -7.82 7.47 -3.18
N LEU A 132 -6.75 7.88 -3.86
CA LEU A 132 -5.52 8.39 -3.24
C LEU A 132 -5.77 9.61 -2.36
N LEU A 133 -6.47 10.62 -2.89
CA LEU A 133 -6.75 11.85 -2.17
C LEU A 133 -7.58 11.60 -0.91
N THR A 134 -8.57 10.71 -1.01
CA THR A 134 -9.54 10.46 0.07
C THR A 134 -8.96 9.61 1.19
N ASN A 135 -8.16 8.59 0.84
CA ASN A 135 -7.72 7.59 1.81
C ASN A 135 -6.30 7.81 2.31
N ILE A 136 -5.43 8.40 1.48
CA ILE A 136 -3.99 8.44 1.75
C ILE A 136 -3.51 9.88 1.90
N MET A 137 -3.58 10.69 0.85
CA MET A 137 -2.95 12.02 0.81
C MET A 137 -3.62 13.06 1.71
N ARG A 138 -4.82 12.79 2.25
CA ARG A 138 -5.50 13.68 3.19
C ARG A 138 -4.70 13.94 4.47
N LEU A 139 -3.80 13.04 4.87
CA LEU A 139 -3.00 13.16 6.10
C LEU A 139 -1.60 13.74 5.84
N PRO A 140 -0.75 13.14 4.99
CA PRO A 140 0.62 13.62 4.79
C PRO A 140 0.74 14.73 3.74
N GLY A 141 -0.31 14.97 2.96
CA GLY A 141 -0.29 15.88 1.81
C GLY A 141 0.17 15.23 0.51
N ILE A 142 0.51 16.08 -0.47
CA ILE A 142 0.90 15.66 -1.82
C ILE A 142 2.40 15.30 -1.85
N PRO A 143 2.79 14.14 -2.40
CA PRO A 143 4.18 13.74 -2.51
C PRO A 143 4.92 14.53 -3.60
N SER A 144 6.23 14.66 -3.45
CA SER A 144 7.09 15.24 -4.49
C SER A 144 7.29 14.30 -5.68
N ALA A 145 7.18 12.98 -5.45
CA ALA A 145 7.26 11.99 -6.51
C ALA A 145 6.40 10.75 -6.25
N ILE A 146 5.89 10.16 -7.33
CA ILE A 146 5.19 8.88 -7.34
C ILE A 146 5.97 7.93 -8.24
N ILE A 147 6.25 6.74 -7.71
CA ILE A 147 6.89 5.65 -8.43
C ILE A 147 5.85 4.56 -8.65
N SER A 148 5.63 4.14 -9.88
CA SER A 148 4.65 3.09 -10.21
C SER A 148 5.14 2.25 -11.35
N ASP A 149 4.51 1.09 -11.58
CA ASP A 149 4.71 0.34 -12.80
C ASP A 149 4.13 1.09 -14.03
N ARG A 150 4.15 0.42 -15.18
CA ARG A 150 3.63 0.96 -16.44
C ARG A 150 2.14 0.66 -16.66
N ASP A 151 1.37 0.45 -15.60
CA ASP A 151 -0.07 0.23 -15.73
C ASP A 151 -0.73 1.38 -16.54
N PRO A 152 -1.66 1.09 -17.47
CA PRO A 152 -2.36 2.10 -18.26
C PRO A 152 -2.99 3.22 -17.44
N ARG A 153 -3.43 2.94 -16.20
CA ARG A 153 -4.01 3.93 -15.28
C ARG A 153 -2.97 4.97 -14.87
N PHE A 154 -1.72 4.56 -14.62
CA PHE A 154 -0.61 5.43 -14.22
C PHE A 154 0.11 6.10 -15.40
N THR A 155 -0.12 5.65 -16.62
CA THR A 155 0.44 6.24 -17.84
C THR A 155 -0.56 7.09 -18.63
N SER A 156 -1.82 7.14 -18.18
CA SER A 156 -2.88 7.91 -18.84
C SER A 156 -2.58 9.41 -18.89
N ASN A 157 -3.12 10.08 -19.91
CA ASN A 157 -3.02 11.54 -20.04
C ASN A 157 -3.63 12.26 -18.83
N PHE A 158 -4.78 11.77 -18.34
CA PHE A 158 -5.42 12.31 -17.15
C PHE A 158 -4.47 12.25 -15.95
N TRP A 159 -3.89 11.08 -15.67
CA TRP A 159 -2.97 10.88 -14.54
C TRP A 159 -1.75 11.80 -14.63
N THR A 160 -1.09 11.79 -15.79
CA THR A 160 0.13 12.56 -16.04
C THR A 160 -0.13 14.05 -15.86
N LYS A 161 -1.20 14.59 -16.45
CA LYS A 161 -1.55 16.01 -16.36
C LYS A 161 -1.97 16.42 -14.95
N THR A 162 -2.71 15.57 -14.26
CA THR A 162 -3.17 15.84 -12.89
C THR A 162 -1.99 15.97 -11.93
N TRP A 163 -1.08 14.99 -11.91
CA TRP A 163 0.07 15.04 -11.00
C TRP A 163 1.09 16.11 -11.38
N GLN A 164 1.22 16.43 -12.67
CA GLN A 164 2.02 17.59 -13.10
C GLN A 164 1.46 18.91 -12.53
N GLN A 165 0.14 19.08 -12.48
CA GLN A 165 -0.49 20.27 -11.87
C GLN A 165 -0.30 20.34 -10.35
N TYR A 166 -0.27 19.19 -9.68
CA TYR A 166 0.07 19.11 -8.26
C TYR A 166 1.56 19.28 -7.96
N GLY A 167 2.42 19.42 -8.98
CA GLY A 167 3.87 19.55 -8.82
C GLY A 167 4.56 18.22 -8.47
N THR A 168 3.91 17.09 -8.69
CA THR A 168 4.41 15.75 -8.38
C THR A 168 5.09 15.14 -9.60
N ARG A 169 6.33 14.65 -9.42
CA ARG A 169 7.09 13.94 -10.46
C ARG A 169 6.63 12.49 -10.57
N LEU A 170 6.42 12.02 -11.80
CA LEU A 170 6.07 10.62 -12.04
C LEU A 170 7.30 9.86 -12.52
N HIS A 171 7.60 8.75 -11.85
CA HIS A 171 8.67 7.83 -12.21
C HIS A 171 8.05 6.47 -12.52
N LEU A 172 8.08 6.07 -13.78
CA LEU A 172 7.66 4.73 -14.15
C LEU A 172 8.81 3.76 -13.91
N SER A 173 8.55 2.69 -13.17
CA SER A 173 9.50 1.59 -13.05
C SER A 173 9.69 0.95 -14.42
N THR A 174 10.90 0.46 -14.65
CA THR A 174 11.23 -0.31 -15.85
C THR A 174 11.49 -1.72 -15.40
N ALA A 175 11.30 -2.71 -16.27
CA ALA A 175 11.66 -4.11 -16.01
C ALA A 175 13.13 -4.32 -15.57
N TYR A 176 13.96 -3.28 -15.66
CA TYR A 176 15.36 -3.23 -15.27
C TYR A 176 15.61 -2.42 -13.99
N HIS A 177 14.61 -2.13 -13.14
CA HIS A 177 14.80 -1.46 -11.85
C HIS A 177 14.39 -2.36 -10.66
N PRO A 178 15.15 -3.45 -10.39
CA PRO A 178 14.79 -4.48 -9.41
C PRO A 178 14.54 -3.97 -7.98
N GLN A 179 15.05 -2.80 -7.63
CA GLN A 179 14.93 -2.25 -6.28
C GLN A 179 13.59 -1.59 -6.00
N SER A 180 13.12 -0.74 -6.91
CA SER A 180 11.81 -0.09 -6.78
C SER A 180 10.71 -1.15 -6.85
N ASP A 181 10.83 -2.06 -7.82
CA ASP A 181 9.90 -3.17 -8.00
C ASP A 181 10.00 -4.16 -6.81
N GLY A 182 11.21 -4.48 -6.34
CA GLY A 182 11.40 -5.42 -5.24
C GLY A 182 10.87 -4.93 -3.89
N GLN A 183 10.82 -3.61 -3.63
CA GLN A 183 10.23 -3.09 -2.40
C GLN A 183 8.71 -3.26 -2.40
N ILE A 184 8.04 -2.88 -3.48
CA ILE A 184 6.59 -2.99 -3.57
C ILE A 184 6.15 -4.46 -3.70
N GLU A 185 6.91 -5.29 -4.42
CA GLU A 185 6.68 -6.73 -4.53
C GLU A 185 6.71 -7.41 -3.16
N ARG A 186 7.71 -7.11 -2.31
CA ARG A 186 7.77 -7.63 -0.94
C ARG A 186 6.60 -7.17 -0.08
N THR A 187 6.16 -5.92 -0.28
CA THR A 187 5.00 -5.37 0.42
C THR A 187 3.73 -6.13 0.02
N ASN A 188 3.53 -6.36 -1.28
CA ASN A 188 2.42 -7.13 -1.81
C ASN A 188 2.42 -8.57 -1.28
N GLN A 189 3.57 -9.25 -1.31
CA GLN A 189 3.71 -10.61 -0.78
C GLN A 189 3.33 -10.69 0.71
N THR A 190 3.78 -9.72 1.51
CA THR A 190 3.45 -9.66 2.95
C THR A 190 1.96 -9.40 3.15
N MET A 191 1.37 -8.46 2.40
CA MET A 191 -0.07 -8.17 2.44
C MET A 191 -0.90 -9.40 2.06
N GLU A 192 -0.56 -10.08 0.97
CA GLU A 192 -1.24 -11.30 0.54
C GLU A 192 -1.14 -12.42 1.58
N GLN A 193 0.03 -12.58 2.21
CA GLN A 193 0.21 -13.53 3.29
C GLN A 193 -0.72 -13.18 4.46
N LEU A 194 -0.76 -11.92 4.89
CA LEU A 194 -1.66 -11.46 5.96
C LEU A 194 -3.12 -11.73 5.62
N ILE A 195 -3.57 -11.39 4.40
CA ILE A 195 -4.94 -11.71 3.93
C ILE A 195 -5.22 -13.21 4.08
N ARG A 196 -4.34 -14.08 3.54
CA ARG A 196 -4.52 -15.54 3.58
C ARG A 196 -4.53 -16.11 5.00
N THR A 197 -3.81 -15.50 5.93
CA THR A 197 -3.73 -15.98 7.32
C THR A 197 -4.84 -15.42 8.22
N THR A 198 -5.36 -14.23 7.92
CA THR A 198 -6.34 -13.55 8.77
C THR A 198 -7.78 -13.81 8.31
N CYS A 199 -8.00 -13.99 7.01
CA CYS A 199 -9.33 -14.21 6.46
C CYS A 199 -9.67 -15.71 6.47
N ILE A 200 -10.61 -16.13 7.32
CA ILE A 200 -11.13 -17.51 7.33
C ILE A 200 -11.90 -17.79 6.03
N ASP A 201 -12.75 -16.84 5.63
CA ASP A 201 -13.36 -16.79 4.30
C ASP A 201 -12.64 -15.72 3.48
N ILE A 202 -11.96 -16.15 2.42
CA ILE A 202 -11.20 -15.24 1.56
C ILE A 202 -12.10 -14.24 0.85
N ALA A 203 -13.41 -14.48 0.71
CA ALA A 203 -14.35 -13.51 0.15
C ALA A 203 -14.50 -12.25 1.03
N GLN A 204 -14.13 -12.31 2.31
CA GLN A 204 -14.18 -11.19 3.26
C GLN A 204 -12.86 -10.40 3.36
N TRP A 205 -11.95 -10.59 2.40
CA TRP A 205 -10.65 -9.90 2.40
C TRP A 205 -10.80 -8.37 2.44
N GLU A 206 -11.83 -7.83 1.80
CA GLU A 206 -12.09 -6.39 1.73
C GLU A 206 -12.36 -5.79 3.11
N ASP A 207 -13.19 -6.45 3.92
CA ASP A 207 -13.55 -5.98 5.26
C ASP A 207 -12.36 -6.10 6.24
N SER A 208 -11.40 -6.97 5.91
CA SER A 208 -10.20 -7.20 6.73
C SER A 208 -9.06 -6.22 6.44
N LEU A 209 -9.12 -5.46 5.33
CA LEU A 209 -8.06 -4.54 4.93
C LEU A 209 -7.65 -3.54 6.03
N PRO A 210 -8.55 -2.90 6.79
CA PRO A 210 -8.13 -1.97 7.84
C PRO A 210 -7.27 -2.63 8.92
N LEU A 211 -7.58 -3.89 9.29
CA LEU A 211 -6.81 -4.65 10.26
C LEU A 211 -5.47 -5.09 9.69
N ILE A 212 -5.43 -5.44 8.41
CA ILE A 212 -4.20 -5.82 7.71
C ILE A 212 -3.27 -4.63 7.55
N ASP A 213 -3.81 -3.46 7.20
CA ASP A 213 -3.08 -2.19 7.13
C ASP A 213 -2.47 -1.84 8.50
N PHE A 214 -3.27 -1.97 9.57
CA PHE A 214 -2.78 -1.77 10.94
C PHE A 214 -1.70 -2.78 11.32
N ALA A 215 -1.91 -4.08 11.09
CA ALA A 215 -0.98 -5.13 11.46
C ALA A 215 0.36 -5.00 10.73
N TYR A 216 0.32 -4.71 9.42
CA TYR A 216 1.51 -4.46 8.62
C TYR A 216 2.30 -3.28 9.17
N ASN A 217 1.64 -2.14 9.39
CA ASN A 217 2.30 -0.91 9.84
C ASN A 217 2.76 -0.94 11.31
N ASN A 218 2.22 -1.86 12.13
CA ASN A 218 2.64 -2.07 13.52
C ASN A 218 3.79 -3.07 13.66
N THR A 219 4.14 -3.80 12.60
CA THR A 219 5.19 -4.81 12.65
C THR A 219 6.55 -4.22 12.23
N PRO A 220 7.62 -4.43 13.01
CA PRO A 220 8.96 -3.98 12.60
C PRO A 220 9.40 -4.58 11.26
N SER A 221 9.92 -3.73 10.38
CA SER A 221 10.51 -4.21 9.12
C SER A 221 11.94 -4.70 9.36
N ALA A 222 12.32 -5.81 8.73
CA ALA A 222 13.71 -6.29 8.74
C ALA A 222 14.71 -5.25 8.17
N THR A 223 14.25 -4.33 7.32
CA THR A 223 15.11 -3.29 6.72
C THR A 223 15.37 -2.13 7.67
N THR A 224 14.35 -1.67 8.40
CA THR A 224 14.44 -0.47 9.24
C THR A 224 14.58 -0.79 10.73
N THR A 225 14.37 -2.05 11.14
CA THR A 225 14.31 -2.55 12.52
C THR A 225 13.23 -1.92 13.40
N GLN A 226 12.43 -1.01 12.84
CA GLN A 226 11.37 -0.26 13.50
C GLN A 226 10.05 -0.45 12.74
N SER A 227 8.92 -0.28 13.44
CA SER A 227 7.62 -0.32 12.80
C SER A 227 7.43 0.89 11.88
N PRO A 228 6.69 0.75 10.78
CA PRO A 228 6.28 1.92 9.99
C PRO A 228 5.52 2.97 10.78
N PHE A 229 4.67 2.58 11.75
CA PHE A 229 3.99 3.54 12.63
C PHE A 229 4.98 4.39 13.42
N PHE A 230 5.98 3.78 14.05
CA PHE A 230 6.99 4.51 14.80
C PHE A 230 7.80 5.44 13.90
N LEU A 231 8.22 4.97 12.73
CA LEU A 231 8.99 5.79 11.79
C LEU A 231 8.18 6.97 11.24
N ASN A 232 6.87 6.80 11.07
CA ASN A 232 6.00 7.84 10.51
C ASN A 232 5.48 8.84 11.55
N TYR A 233 5.11 8.37 12.74
CA TYR A 233 4.47 9.19 13.79
C TYR A 233 5.35 9.43 15.02
N GLY A 234 6.49 8.75 15.13
CA GLY A 234 7.38 8.79 16.30
C GLY A 234 6.88 7.99 17.51
N ILE A 235 5.75 7.28 17.37
CA ILE A 235 5.12 6.47 18.41
C ILE A 235 4.52 5.21 17.79
N ASP A 236 4.61 4.09 18.49
CA ASP A 236 3.83 2.89 18.17
C ASP A 236 2.39 3.02 18.68
N PRO A 237 1.40 2.47 17.96
CA PRO A 237 0.02 2.49 18.41
C PRO A 237 -0.18 1.62 19.66
N THR A 238 -1.10 2.03 20.53
CA THR A 238 -1.52 1.21 21.65
C THR A 238 -2.30 0.00 21.15
N THR A 239 -1.91 -1.19 21.58
CA THR A 239 -2.61 -2.45 21.32
C THR A 239 -3.02 -3.09 22.65
N PRO A 240 -3.90 -4.10 22.67
CA PRO A 240 -4.22 -4.84 23.89
C PRO A 240 -3.01 -5.48 24.60
N LEU A 241 -1.86 -5.62 23.91
CA LEU A 241 -0.60 -6.11 24.48
C LEU A 241 0.28 -5.00 25.07
N SER A 242 -0.05 -3.72 24.83
CA SER A 242 0.74 -2.60 25.32
C SER A 242 0.65 -2.55 26.86
N PRO A 243 1.77 -2.65 27.59
CA PRO A 243 1.75 -2.58 29.05
C PRO A 243 1.24 -1.20 29.51
N PRO A 244 0.63 -1.12 30.71
CA PRO A 244 0.44 0.17 31.35
C PRO A 244 1.80 0.86 31.47
N ILE A 245 1.87 2.14 31.12
CA ILE A 245 3.13 2.88 31.13
C ILE A 245 3.59 3.04 32.58
N GLU A 246 4.58 2.25 33.00
CA GLU A 246 5.27 2.39 34.29
C GLU A 246 6.70 2.92 34.07
N ASN A 247 7.03 4.05 34.70
CA ASN A 247 8.35 4.71 34.77
C ASN A 247 9.12 4.92 33.44
N PRO A 248 8.81 6.01 32.68
CA PRO A 248 9.64 6.43 31.54
C PRO A 248 10.95 7.12 31.96
N ALA A 249 12.00 7.02 31.12
CA ALA A 249 13.28 7.72 31.31
C ALA A 249 13.14 9.27 31.28
N PRO A 250 14.06 10.05 31.89
CA PRO A 250 13.86 11.51 32.10
C PRO A 250 13.67 12.33 30.82
N ARG A 251 14.31 11.94 29.71
CA ARG A 251 14.21 12.66 28.43
C ARG A 251 12.95 12.31 27.64
N SER A 252 12.43 11.08 27.78
CA SER A 252 11.12 10.71 27.25
C SER A 252 9.99 11.27 28.11
N GLN A 253 10.19 11.40 29.42
CA GLN A 253 9.29 12.17 30.30
C GLN A 253 9.12 13.60 29.81
N GLN A 254 10.20 14.31 29.47
CA GLN A 254 10.11 15.72 29.03
C GLN A 254 9.33 15.89 27.71
N PHE A 255 9.52 14.98 26.73
CA PHE A 255 8.77 15.01 25.48
C PHE A 255 7.28 14.64 25.68
N VAL A 256 7.01 13.57 26.45
CA VAL A 256 5.65 13.16 26.79
C VAL A 256 4.95 14.22 27.63
N GLU A 257 5.66 14.90 28.53
CA GLU A 257 5.14 16.00 29.35
C GLU A 257 4.81 17.21 28.48
N ASN A 258 5.67 17.58 27.52
CA ASN A 258 5.35 18.65 26.56
C ASN A 258 4.12 18.32 25.71
N LEU A 259 3.97 17.05 25.30
CA LEU A 259 2.79 16.58 24.57
C LEU A 259 1.54 16.60 25.46
N ARG A 260 1.63 16.08 26.69
CA ARG A 260 0.55 16.12 27.69
C ARG A 260 0.15 17.54 28.04
N GLN A 261 1.09 18.45 28.21
CA GLN A 261 0.81 19.87 28.45
C GLN A 261 0.11 20.51 27.25
N SER A 262 0.50 20.16 26.03
CA SER A 262 -0.17 20.65 24.82
C SER A 262 -1.60 20.09 24.69
N GLN A 263 -1.78 18.81 24.99
CA GLN A 263 -3.10 18.17 25.06
C GLN A 263 -3.96 18.75 26.18
N GLN A 264 -3.39 19.01 27.36
CA GLN A 264 -4.08 19.64 28.48
C GLN A 264 -4.49 21.08 28.14
N LYS A 265 -3.61 21.86 27.51
CA LYS A 265 -3.96 23.19 26.98
C LYS A 265 -5.11 23.12 25.98
N ALA A 266 -5.14 22.10 25.11
CA ALA A 266 -6.24 21.88 24.18
C ALA A 266 -7.54 21.52 24.91
N VAL A 267 -7.49 20.65 25.91
CA VAL A 267 -8.64 20.32 26.78
C VAL A 267 -9.15 21.58 27.49
N ASP A 268 -8.28 22.37 28.10
CA ASP A 268 -8.65 23.61 28.79
C ASP A 268 -9.26 24.63 27.82
N ALA A 269 -8.75 24.71 26.59
CA ALA A 269 -9.31 25.57 25.56
C ALA A 269 -10.72 25.11 25.14
N ILE A 270 -10.93 23.80 24.97
CA ILE A 270 -12.25 23.21 24.69
C ILE A 270 -13.22 23.48 25.84
N LEU A 271 -12.81 23.28 27.08
CA LEU A 271 -13.64 23.56 28.26
C LEU A 271 -14.02 25.04 28.35
N LYS A 272 -13.08 25.96 28.11
CA LYS A 272 -13.35 27.40 28.05
C LYS A 272 -14.31 27.75 26.90
N ALA A 273 -14.13 27.15 25.73
CA ALA A 273 -15.03 27.33 24.60
C ALA A 273 -16.45 26.84 24.91
N ASN A 274 -16.57 25.65 25.52
CA ASN A 274 -17.84 25.07 25.96
C ASN A 274 -18.53 25.93 27.02
N GLN A 275 -17.77 26.48 27.99
CA GLN A 275 -18.31 27.41 28.98
C GLN A 275 -18.81 28.71 28.35
N ARG A 276 -18.08 29.29 27.40
CA ARG A 276 -18.52 30.48 26.65
C ARG A 276 -19.78 30.20 25.84
N ALA A 277 -19.81 29.06 25.14
CA ALA A 277 -20.98 28.61 24.39
C ALA A 277 -22.18 28.40 25.30
N LYS A 278 -21.98 27.77 26.47
CA LYS A 278 -23.00 27.62 27.52
C LYS A 278 -23.51 28.97 28.01
N GLN A 279 -22.63 29.89 28.42
CA GLN A 279 -23.02 31.23 28.89
C GLN A 279 -23.81 32.01 27.84
N GLN A 280 -23.40 31.93 26.57
CA GLN A 280 -24.11 32.60 25.48
C GLN A 280 -25.47 31.96 25.18
N ALA A 281 -25.56 30.62 25.22
CA ALA A 281 -26.82 29.90 25.06
C ALA A 281 -27.78 30.16 26.23
N ASP A 282 -27.27 30.12 27.46
CA ASP A 282 -28.04 30.32 28.69
C ASP A 282 -28.63 31.75 28.78
N ARG A 283 -27.99 32.78 28.20
CA ARG A 283 -28.58 34.13 28.07
C ARG A 283 -29.94 34.15 27.36
N ARG A 284 -30.20 33.18 26.48
CA ARG A 284 -31.45 33.07 25.70
C ARG A 284 -32.34 31.93 26.20
N ARG A 285 -31.98 31.26 27.29
CA ARG A 285 -32.71 30.13 27.86
C ARG A 285 -33.18 30.47 29.27
N ARG A 286 -34.23 29.80 29.70
CA ARG A 286 -34.71 29.85 31.09
C ARG A 286 -34.39 28.52 31.77
N ASP A 287 -34.16 28.58 33.06
CA ASP A 287 -34.10 27.37 33.86
C ASP A 287 -35.48 26.70 33.90
N LEU A 288 -35.52 25.38 33.83
CA LEU A 288 -36.76 24.59 33.82
C LEU A 288 -36.54 23.32 34.64
N THR A 289 -37.14 23.29 35.82
CA THR A 289 -37.18 22.08 36.66
C THR A 289 -38.49 21.34 36.40
N LEU A 290 -38.40 20.07 36.01
CA LEU A 290 -39.56 19.20 35.77
C LEU A 290 -39.51 18.02 36.74
N THR A 291 -40.67 17.62 37.25
CA THR A 291 -40.79 16.49 38.18
C THR A 291 -41.66 15.38 37.60
N PRO A 292 -41.33 14.10 37.82
CA PRO A 292 -42.23 12.99 37.50
C PRO A 292 -43.63 13.20 38.07
N GLY A 293 -44.65 12.91 37.25
CA GLY A 293 -46.06 13.09 37.58
C GLY A 293 -46.65 14.45 37.19
N GLN A 294 -45.84 15.44 36.83
CA GLN A 294 -46.31 16.74 36.35
C GLN A 294 -46.92 16.64 34.95
N LEU A 295 -47.99 17.39 34.69
CA LEU A 295 -48.59 17.50 33.36
C LEU A 295 -47.89 18.60 32.55
N VAL A 296 -47.48 18.28 31.32
CA VAL A 296 -46.84 19.20 30.38
C VAL A 296 -47.46 19.10 29.00
N VAL A 297 -47.33 20.17 28.21
CA VAL A 297 -47.72 20.19 26.79
C VAL A 297 -46.47 20.27 25.93
N LEU A 298 -46.43 19.51 24.84
CA LEU A 298 -45.29 19.43 23.93
C LEU A 298 -45.45 20.43 22.78
N ASP A 299 -44.39 21.17 22.46
CA ASP A 299 -44.36 22.02 21.25
C ASP A 299 -44.41 21.15 19.99
N THR A 300 -45.35 21.45 19.10
CA THR A 300 -45.58 20.68 17.88
C THR A 300 -44.63 21.03 16.74
N ILE A 301 -43.75 22.03 16.89
CA ILE A 301 -42.88 22.53 15.80
C ILE A 301 -42.05 21.44 15.12
N ASN A 302 -41.67 20.40 15.88
CA ASN A 302 -40.90 19.24 15.41
C ASN A 302 -41.71 17.95 15.34
N LEU A 303 -43.01 17.99 15.66
CA LEU A 303 -43.92 16.88 15.40
C LEU A 303 -44.41 17.04 13.96
N GLY A 304 -44.12 16.09 13.08
CA GLY A 304 -44.49 16.12 11.65
C GLY A 304 -46.00 16.05 11.39
N ILE A 305 -46.77 16.99 11.93
CA ILE A 305 -48.23 17.04 11.84
C ILE A 305 -48.63 17.48 10.42
N PRO A 306 -49.47 16.74 9.69
CA PRO A 306 -49.81 17.02 8.30
C PRO A 306 -50.87 18.15 8.17
N LEU A 307 -50.61 19.31 8.76
CA LEU A 307 -51.43 20.52 8.65
C LEU A 307 -50.59 21.68 8.06
N PRO A 308 -51.19 22.72 7.46
CA PRO A 308 -50.47 23.93 7.08
C PRO A 308 -49.92 24.67 8.31
N ASN A 309 -48.72 25.27 8.22
CA ASN A 309 -48.03 25.91 9.36
C ASN A 309 -48.87 26.97 10.11
N LYS A 310 -49.78 27.67 9.44
CA LYS A 310 -50.68 28.66 10.07
C LYS A 310 -51.84 28.04 10.87
N MET A 311 -52.19 26.79 10.59
CA MET A 311 -53.35 26.08 11.17
C MET A 311 -52.93 24.93 12.10
N ARG A 312 -51.62 24.73 12.34
CA ARG A 312 -51.13 23.75 13.29
C ARG A 312 -51.39 24.23 14.73
N PRO A 313 -51.99 23.39 15.60
CA PRO A 313 -52.01 23.68 17.04
C PRO A 313 -50.56 23.78 17.51
N ARG A 314 -50.17 24.84 18.22
CA ARG A 314 -48.77 25.09 18.60
C ARG A 314 -48.26 24.12 19.67
N PHE A 315 -49.16 23.52 20.44
CA PHE A 315 -48.84 22.58 21.50
C PHE A 315 -49.82 21.40 21.46
N CYS A 316 -49.37 20.21 21.89
CA CYS A 316 -50.22 19.03 22.08
C CYS A 316 -50.04 18.43 23.49
N GLY A 317 -51.09 17.80 24.02
CA GLY A 317 -51.15 17.29 25.39
C GLY A 317 -52.45 17.66 26.09
N PRO A 318 -52.50 17.65 27.44
CA PRO A 318 -51.38 17.44 28.36
C PRO A 318 -50.94 15.98 28.45
N PHE A 319 -49.63 15.76 28.54
CA PHE A 319 -49.01 14.47 28.85
C PHE A 319 -48.43 14.49 30.25
N ARG A 320 -48.37 13.32 30.90
CA ARG A 320 -47.85 13.19 32.25
C ARG A 320 -46.40 12.72 32.19
N ILE A 321 -45.49 13.45 32.83
CA ILE A 321 -44.09 13.00 32.90
C ILE A 321 -44.03 11.67 33.64
N ILE A 322 -43.53 10.62 32.98
CA ILE A 322 -43.35 9.29 33.55
C ILE A 322 -42.09 9.27 34.42
N HIS A 323 -40.96 9.70 33.84
CA HIS A 323 -39.70 9.91 34.56
C HIS A 323 -38.75 10.84 33.77
N MET A 324 -37.74 11.36 34.45
CA MET A 324 -36.72 12.24 33.86
C MET A 324 -35.53 11.42 33.34
N VAL A 325 -35.14 11.61 32.08
CA VAL A 325 -33.97 10.97 31.44
C VAL A 325 -32.70 11.80 31.68
N THR A 326 -32.83 13.13 31.61
CA THR A 326 -31.81 14.10 32.02
C THR A 326 -32.52 15.23 32.77
N PRO A 327 -31.81 16.16 33.45
CA PRO A 327 -32.47 17.30 34.11
C PRO A 327 -33.37 18.16 33.20
N VAL A 328 -33.18 18.09 31.87
CA VAL A 328 -33.94 18.85 30.87
C VAL A 328 -34.61 17.97 29.82
N THR A 329 -34.64 16.65 30.01
CA THR A 329 -35.26 15.69 29.09
C THR A 329 -36.16 14.74 29.86
N ALA A 330 -37.44 14.74 29.52
CA ALA A 330 -38.47 13.94 30.19
C ALA A 330 -39.07 12.92 29.24
N GLN A 331 -39.41 11.74 29.75
CA GLN A 331 -40.31 10.83 29.06
C GLN A 331 -41.75 11.16 29.47
N LEU A 332 -42.61 11.38 28.47
CA LEU A 332 -44.03 11.70 28.61
C LEU A 332 -44.92 10.47 28.42
#